data_AF-A0A5D0I528-F1
#
_entry.id   AF-A0A5D0I528-F1
#
_cell.length_a   1.000
_cell.length_b   1.000
_cell.length_c   1.000
_cell.angle_alpha   90.00
_cell.angle_beta   90.00
_cell.angle_gamma   90.00
#
_symmetry.space_group_name_H-M   'P 1'
#
loop_
_entity.id
_entity.type
_entity.pdbx_description
1 polymer ?
#
loop_
_entity_poly.entity_id
_entity_poly.type
_entity_poly.pdbx_seq_one_letter_code
_entity_poly.pdbx_strand_id
1 'polypeptide(L)'
;LEKNGVKIQTSEHVLAAFVGLDVDNAIIELDASEPPIMDGSSKFFVEAIEKAGIVEQDAFREEFEVTEIVSYTDEESGSEILVMPSKAYQITTMVDFGTKVLGTQNATLKHMSDFKEDIANSRTFSFLHELEMLLEHGLIKGGDLNNAIVYVDKPLSEETMEKLKVAFKKDSIAIKPNGILDNLTLHYPNEA
;
A
#
# COMPACT_ATOMS: atom_id res chain seq x y z
N LEU A 1 14.06 5.45 -1.64
CA LEU A 1 14.90 6.68 -1.73
C LEU A 1 16.36 6.31 -1.49
N GLU A 2 17.32 6.84 -2.25
CA GLU A 2 18.74 6.53 -2.07
C GLU A 2 19.61 7.80 -2.14
N LYS A 3 20.55 7.93 -1.20
CA LYS A 3 21.55 9.01 -1.20
C LYS A 3 22.82 8.54 -0.49
N ASN A 4 23.98 8.77 -1.10
CA ASN A 4 25.29 8.42 -0.54
C ASN A 4 25.41 6.96 -0.05
N GLY A 5 24.76 6.01 -0.74
CA GLY A 5 24.74 4.60 -0.36
C GLY A 5 23.81 4.24 0.79
N VAL A 6 23.12 5.21 1.40
CA VAL A 6 22.03 4.97 2.36
C VAL A 6 20.73 4.85 1.57
N LYS A 7 19.96 3.79 1.87
CA LYS A 7 18.66 3.52 1.24
C LYS A 7 17.57 3.55 2.29
N ILE A 8 16.50 4.28 1.98
CA ILE A 8 15.22 4.22 2.68
C ILE A 8 14.24 3.46 1.79
N GLN A 9 13.65 2.40 2.31
CA GLN A 9 12.66 1.58 1.60
C GLN A 9 11.25 1.82 2.19
N THR A 10 10.23 1.42 1.45
CA THR A 10 8.83 1.37 1.94
C THR A 10 8.31 2.70 2.50
N SER A 11 8.66 3.82 1.84
CA SER A 11 8.24 5.16 2.26
C SER A 11 6.86 5.58 1.75
N GLU A 12 6.29 4.80 0.84
CA GLU A 12 5.08 5.13 0.08
C GLU A 12 3.84 5.40 0.94
N HIS A 13 3.57 4.60 1.99
CA HIS A 13 2.39 4.83 2.84
C HIS A 13 2.51 6.12 3.66
N VAL A 14 3.72 6.40 4.17
CA VAL A 14 4.00 7.64 4.91
C VAL A 14 3.84 8.84 3.99
N LEU A 15 4.42 8.79 2.79
CA LEU A 15 4.32 9.87 1.81
C LEU A 15 2.88 10.07 1.32
N ALA A 16 2.13 8.99 1.11
CA ALA A 16 0.71 9.05 0.76
C ALA A 16 -0.11 9.75 1.85
N ALA A 17 0.18 9.51 3.13
CA ALA A 17 -0.49 10.22 4.23
C ALA A 17 -0.20 11.73 4.22
N PHE A 18 1.04 12.14 3.94
CA PHE A 18 1.39 13.56 3.83
C PHE A 18 0.69 14.24 2.64
N VAL A 19 0.70 13.60 1.47
CA VAL A 19 -0.02 14.09 0.28
C VAL A 19 -1.53 14.16 0.54
N GLY A 20 -2.10 13.11 1.15
CA GLY A 20 -3.51 13.01 1.47
C GLY A 20 -4.02 14.01 2.50
N LEU A 21 -3.13 14.55 3.33
CA LEU A 21 -3.44 15.59 4.32
C LEU A 21 -2.95 16.98 3.92
N ASP A 22 -2.49 17.14 2.67
CA ASP A 22 -2.05 18.43 2.14
C ASP A 22 -0.88 19.06 2.91
N VAL A 23 0.06 18.22 3.34
CA VAL A 23 1.25 18.66 4.09
C VAL A 23 2.45 18.77 3.16
N ASP A 24 2.96 19.99 2.98
CA ASP A 24 4.11 20.25 2.12
C ASP A 24 5.46 20.06 2.83
N ASN A 25 5.56 20.42 4.11
CA ASN A 25 6.83 20.47 4.84
C ASN A 25 6.79 19.60 6.10
N ALA A 26 7.64 18.58 6.14
CA ALA A 26 7.82 17.71 7.31
C ALA A 26 9.26 17.19 7.43
N ILE A 27 9.68 16.89 8.65
CA ILE A 27 10.91 16.14 8.93
C ILE A 27 10.49 14.76 9.42
N ILE A 28 10.95 13.72 8.72
CA ILE A 28 10.73 12.32 9.07
C ILE A 28 12.07 11.76 9.54
N GLU A 29 12.16 11.40 10.82
CA GLU A 29 13.33 10.77 11.41
C GLU A 29 13.11 9.26 11.52
N LEU A 30 14.11 8.49 11.09
CA LEU A 30 14.10 7.03 11.13
C LEU A 30 15.37 6.54 11.82
N ASP A 31 15.24 5.53 12.66
CA ASP A 31 16.36 4.82 13.29
C ASP A 31 16.73 3.51 12.56
N ALA A 32 16.01 3.21 11.47
CA ALA A 32 16.21 2.07 10.60
C ALA A 32 16.08 2.46 9.11
N SER A 33 16.31 1.50 8.21
CA SER A 33 16.24 1.73 6.75
C SER A 33 14.81 1.82 6.19
N GLU A 34 13.78 1.63 7.02
CA GLU A 34 12.38 1.57 6.61
C GLU A 34 11.48 2.19 7.69
N PRO A 35 10.43 2.94 7.32
CA PRO A 35 9.35 3.28 8.23
C PRO A 35 8.63 2.02 8.76
N PRO A 36 7.95 2.09 9.91
CA PRO A 36 7.15 0.99 10.40
C PRO A 36 6.00 0.70 9.43
N ILE A 37 5.74 -0.57 9.12
CA ILE A 37 4.64 -0.97 8.21
C ILE A 37 3.24 -0.73 8.80
N MET A 38 3.14 -0.51 10.11
CA MET A 38 1.89 -0.34 10.85
C MET A 38 0.93 -1.52 10.61
N ASP A 39 -0.28 -1.28 10.10
CA ASP A 39 -1.23 -2.31 9.69
C ASP A 39 -1.21 -2.58 8.19
N GLY A 40 -0.25 -2.01 7.46
CA GLY A 40 -0.13 -2.07 6.01
C GLY A 40 -0.83 -0.95 5.27
N SER A 41 -1.50 -0.02 5.96
CA SER A 41 -2.18 1.12 5.37
C SER A 41 -1.54 2.46 5.77
N SER A 42 -2.05 3.55 5.22
CA SER A 42 -1.64 4.92 5.59
C SER A 42 -2.38 5.47 6.81
N LYS A 43 -3.42 4.78 7.31
CA LYS A 43 -4.34 5.26 8.34
C LYS A 43 -3.62 5.71 9.61
N PHE A 44 -2.70 4.89 10.12
CA PHE A 44 -1.99 5.23 11.35
C PHE A 44 -1.05 6.43 11.20
N PHE A 45 -0.53 6.66 9.98
CA PHE A 45 0.23 7.87 9.69
C PHE A 45 -0.67 9.11 9.61
N VAL A 46 -1.85 8.98 8.99
CA VAL A 46 -2.88 10.03 8.98
C VAL A 46 -3.26 10.44 10.42
N GLU A 47 -3.57 9.47 11.28
CA GLU A 47 -3.90 9.70 12.68
C GLU A 47 -2.75 10.40 13.44
N ALA A 48 -1.51 10.00 13.19
CA ALA A 48 -0.33 10.60 13.82
C ALA A 48 -0.12 12.06 13.37
N ILE A 49 -0.29 12.35 12.07
CA ILE A 49 -0.16 13.71 11.52
C ILE A 49 -1.26 14.62 12.07
N GLU A 50 -2.52 14.17 12.07
CA GLU A 50 -3.65 14.95 12.62
C GLU A 50 -3.46 15.24 14.12
N LYS A 51 -2.95 14.25 14.87
CA LYS A 51 -2.65 14.42 16.30
C LYS A 51 -1.51 15.42 16.54
N ALA A 52 -0.51 15.45 15.67
CA ALA A 52 0.58 16.43 15.74
C ALA A 52 0.09 17.85 15.40
N GLY A 53 -0.93 17.94 14.53
CA GLY A 53 -1.51 19.18 14.04
C GLY A 53 -0.77 19.72 12.82
N ILE A 54 -1.51 20.41 11.96
CA ILE A 54 -0.98 21.06 10.75
C ILE A 54 -0.93 22.57 10.99
N VAL A 55 0.18 23.19 10.61
CA VAL A 55 0.41 24.64 10.79
C VAL A 55 0.59 25.28 9.43
N GLU A 56 -0.28 26.24 9.12
CA GLU A 56 -0.15 27.07 7.91
C GLU A 56 1.11 27.94 8.01
N GLN A 57 1.86 28.01 6.92
CA GLN A 57 3.09 28.80 6.83
C GLN A 57 2.83 30.06 6.02
N ASP A 58 3.51 31.15 6.36
CA ASP A 58 3.46 32.42 5.62
C ASP A 58 4.32 32.32 4.33
N ALA A 59 3.90 31.45 3.43
CA ALA A 59 4.52 31.19 2.14
C ALA A 59 3.47 30.71 1.14
N PHE A 60 3.70 31.02 -0.13
CA PHE A 60 2.88 30.43 -1.20
C PHE A 60 3.24 28.96 -1.35
N ARG A 61 2.21 28.13 -1.47
CA ARG A 61 2.36 26.75 -1.88
C ARG A 61 2.73 26.70 -3.36
N GLU A 62 3.78 25.96 -3.69
CA GLU A 62 4.15 25.70 -5.07
C GLU A 62 3.45 24.44 -5.56
N GLU A 63 2.63 24.56 -6.60
CA GLU A 63 1.94 23.45 -7.22
C GLU A 63 2.53 23.16 -8.61
N PHE A 64 2.59 21.88 -8.97
CA PHE A 64 2.94 21.47 -10.32
C PHE A 64 1.68 21.39 -11.18
N GLU A 65 1.53 22.31 -12.13
CA GLU A 65 0.42 22.32 -13.08
C GLU A 65 0.76 21.45 -14.30
N VAL A 66 -0.07 20.44 -14.56
CA VAL A 66 -0.01 19.63 -15.77
C VAL A 66 -0.67 20.41 -16.91
N THR A 67 0.15 20.88 -17.86
CA THR A 67 -0.33 21.69 -19.00
C THR A 67 -0.55 20.87 -20.28
N GLU A 68 0.08 19.70 -20.37
CA GLU A 68 0.00 18.80 -21.53
C GLU A 68 -0.20 17.36 -21.07
N ILE A 69 -0.71 16.51 -21.97
CA ILE A 69 -0.88 15.10 -21.70
C ILE A 69 0.49 14.41 -21.76
N VAL A 70 0.84 13.70 -20.70
CA VAL A 70 2.01 12.84 -20.61
C VAL A 70 1.55 11.40 -20.45
N SER A 71 2.01 10.51 -21.32
CA SER A 71 1.69 9.08 -21.24
C SER A 71 2.95 8.24 -21.37
N TYR A 72 2.94 7.10 -20.69
CA TYR A 72 3.97 6.09 -20.81
C TYR A 72 3.31 4.71 -20.77
N THR A 73 3.71 3.85 -21.69
CA THR A 73 3.30 2.45 -21.75
C THR A 73 4.53 1.58 -21.74
N ASP A 74 4.58 0.63 -20.83
CA ASP A 74 5.57 -0.43 -20.85
C ASP A 74 5.09 -1.56 -21.77
N GLU A 75 5.79 -1.78 -22.89
CA GLU A 75 5.40 -2.76 -23.91
C GLU A 75 5.52 -4.21 -23.42
N GLU A 76 6.34 -4.48 -22.40
CA GLU A 76 6.52 -5.84 -21.85
C GLU A 76 5.36 -6.23 -20.93
N SER A 77 5.03 -5.40 -19.95
CA SER A 77 3.94 -5.67 -19.02
C SER A 77 2.56 -5.23 -19.53
N GLY A 78 2.52 -4.30 -20.49
CA GLY A 78 1.30 -3.61 -20.92
C GLY A 78 0.81 -2.55 -19.93
N SER A 79 1.58 -2.22 -18.89
CA SER A 79 1.21 -1.21 -17.90
C SER A 79 1.24 0.19 -18.50
N GLU A 80 0.24 1.00 -18.20
CA GLU A 80 0.12 2.38 -18.69
C GLU A 80 -0.02 3.37 -17.54
N ILE A 81 0.67 4.50 -17.65
CA ILE A 81 0.47 5.67 -16.79
C ILE A 81 0.16 6.86 -17.68
N LEU A 82 -0.94 7.54 -17.39
CA LEU A 82 -1.41 8.74 -18.09
C LEU A 82 -1.60 9.87 -17.07
N VAL A 83 -1.02 11.03 -17.37
CA VAL A 83 -1.20 12.27 -16.62
C VAL A 83 -1.74 13.32 -17.59
N MET A 84 -2.85 13.95 -17.27
CA MET A 84 -3.51 14.90 -18.17
C MET A 84 -3.96 16.17 -17.44
N PRO A 85 -4.06 17.32 -18.15
CA PRO A 85 -4.49 18.58 -17.54
C PRO A 85 -5.86 18.46 -16.89
N SER A 86 -5.96 18.93 -15.64
CA SER A 86 -7.20 18.93 -14.86
C SER A 86 -7.23 20.11 -13.91
N LYS A 87 -8.44 20.61 -13.61
CA LYS A 87 -8.64 21.64 -12.56
C LYS A 87 -8.66 21.06 -11.15
N ALA A 88 -8.62 19.74 -11.02
CA ALA A 88 -8.68 19.02 -9.76
C ALA A 88 -7.64 17.89 -9.75
N TYR A 89 -7.02 17.68 -8.60
CA TYR A 89 -6.19 16.49 -8.36
C TYR A 89 -7.10 15.27 -8.29
N GLN A 90 -7.01 14.41 -9.30
CA GLN A 90 -7.75 13.16 -9.40
C GLN A 90 -6.80 12.01 -9.71
N ILE A 91 -7.07 10.86 -9.10
CA ILE A 91 -6.33 9.62 -9.37
C ILE A 91 -7.34 8.55 -9.72
N THR A 92 -7.14 7.86 -10.83
CA THR A 92 -7.86 6.63 -11.16
C THR A 92 -6.85 5.53 -11.42
N THR A 93 -7.05 4.40 -10.76
CA THR A 93 -6.18 3.24 -10.87
C THR A 93 -7.03 2.03 -11.19
N MET A 94 -6.56 1.24 -12.14
CA MET A 94 -7.13 -0.05 -12.49
C MET A 94 -5.99 -1.06 -12.47
N VAL A 95 -6.22 -2.19 -11.81
CA VAL A 95 -5.22 -3.24 -11.68
C VAL A 95 -5.85 -4.58 -12.01
N ASP A 96 -5.11 -5.40 -12.76
CA ASP A 96 -5.48 -6.79 -13.04
C ASP A 96 -4.26 -7.68 -12.84
N PHE A 97 -4.36 -8.60 -11.88
CA PHE A 97 -3.28 -9.53 -11.55
C PHE A 97 -3.36 -10.84 -12.34
N GLY A 98 -4.35 -11.00 -13.23
CA GLY A 98 -4.54 -12.21 -14.02
C GLY A 98 -4.90 -13.44 -13.19
N THR A 99 -5.32 -13.25 -11.94
CA THR A 99 -5.69 -14.34 -11.03
C THR A 99 -7.21 -14.51 -10.95
N LYS A 100 -7.67 -15.72 -10.59
CA LYS A 100 -9.11 -15.95 -10.33
C LYS A 100 -9.55 -15.42 -8.97
N VAL A 101 -8.61 -15.26 -8.04
CA VAL A 101 -8.90 -14.91 -6.64
C VAL A 101 -9.00 -13.40 -6.44
N LEU A 102 -8.17 -12.65 -7.16
CA LEU A 102 -8.21 -11.20 -7.24
C LEU A 102 -8.39 -10.83 -8.71
N GLY A 103 -9.65 -10.58 -9.08
CA GLY A 103 -10.01 -10.09 -10.42
C GLY A 103 -9.62 -8.63 -10.60
N THR A 104 -10.07 -8.02 -11.70
CA THR A 104 -9.79 -6.61 -11.99
C THR A 104 -10.33 -5.70 -10.89
N GLN A 105 -9.45 -4.88 -10.32
CA GLN A 105 -9.77 -3.85 -9.34
C GLN A 105 -9.79 -2.48 -10.02
N ASN A 106 -10.66 -1.60 -9.54
CA ASN A 106 -10.70 -0.21 -9.96
C ASN A 106 -11.01 0.70 -8.77
N ALA A 107 -10.34 1.84 -8.70
CA ALA A 107 -10.59 2.86 -7.70
C ALA A 107 -10.39 4.25 -8.32
N THR A 108 -11.17 5.22 -7.86
CA THR A 108 -11.04 6.62 -8.25
C THR A 108 -11.08 7.50 -7.01
N LEU A 109 -10.03 8.26 -6.80
CA LEU A 109 -9.98 9.38 -5.85
C LEU A 109 -10.33 10.67 -6.61
N LYS A 110 -11.47 11.28 -6.29
CA LYS A 110 -11.98 12.47 -6.99
C LYS A 110 -11.46 13.78 -6.41
N HIS A 111 -11.24 13.80 -5.09
CA HIS A 111 -10.66 14.92 -4.38
C HIS A 111 -9.67 14.41 -3.36
N MET A 112 -8.54 15.09 -3.18
CA MET A 112 -7.55 14.70 -2.17
C MET A 112 -8.15 14.67 -0.76
N SER A 113 -9.14 15.52 -0.48
CA SER A 113 -9.90 15.52 0.77
C SER A 113 -10.58 14.20 1.11
N ASP A 114 -10.86 13.37 0.09
CA ASP A 114 -11.54 12.08 0.27
C ASP A 114 -10.53 10.98 0.69
N PHE A 115 -9.22 11.24 0.57
CA PHE A 115 -8.16 10.25 0.81
C PHE A 115 -8.28 9.60 2.18
N LYS A 116 -8.52 10.38 3.23
CA LYS A 116 -8.60 9.88 4.61
C LYS A 116 -9.71 8.83 4.78
N GLU A 117 -10.90 9.11 4.26
CA GLU A 117 -12.07 8.26 4.49
C GLU A 117 -12.12 7.08 3.51
N ASP A 118 -11.69 7.31 2.26
CA ASP A 118 -11.90 6.35 1.17
C ASP A 118 -10.66 5.48 0.87
N ILE A 119 -9.45 5.96 1.15
CA ILE A 119 -8.19 5.34 0.68
C ILE A 119 -7.22 5.01 1.82
N ALA A 120 -7.11 5.86 2.84
CA ALA A 120 -6.03 5.75 3.83
C ALA A 120 -6.05 4.44 4.62
N ASN A 121 -7.21 3.80 4.77
CA ASN A 121 -7.40 2.54 5.48
C ASN A 121 -7.28 1.29 4.58
N SER A 122 -6.90 1.45 3.31
CA SER A 122 -6.62 0.32 2.41
C SER A 122 -5.23 -0.23 2.68
N ARG A 123 -5.15 -1.51 3.06
CA ARG A 123 -3.89 -2.17 3.41
C ARG A 123 -3.22 -2.77 2.17
N THR A 124 -1.90 -2.83 2.23
CA THR A 124 -1.10 -3.63 1.30
C THR A 124 -1.53 -5.10 1.30
N PHE A 125 -1.24 -5.79 0.22
CA PHE A 125 -1.55 -7.20 0.04
C PHE A 125 -0.38 -7.92 -0.63
N SER A 126 -0.39 -9.25 -0.56
CA SER A 126 0.52 -10.10 -1.31
C SER A 126 -0.18 -11.41 -1.67
N PHE A 127 0.29 -12.04 -2.75
CA PHE A 127 -0.13 -13.39 -3.07
C PHE A 127 0.62 -14.43 -2.25
N LEU A 128 -0.03 -15.56 -2.00
CA LEU A 128 0.54 -16.64 -1.21
C LEU A 128 1.87 -17.14 -1.79
N HIS A 129 2.00 -17.24 -3.12
CA HIS A 129 3.25 -17.71 -3.73
C HIS A 129 4.43 -16.75 -3.53
N GLU A 130 4.19 -15.44 -3.48
CA GLU A 130 5.20 -14.43 -3.16
C GLU A 130 5.59 -14.54 -1.69
N LEU A 131 4.60 -14.68 -0.82
CA LEU A 131 4.80 -14.87 0.61
C LEU A 131 5.67 -16.10 0.91
N GLU A 132 5.40 -17.23 0.26
CA GLU A 132 6.23 -18.43 0.38
C GLU A 132 7.68 -18.18 -0.03
N MET A 133 7.89 -17.51 -1.17
CA MET A 133 9.24 -17.17 -1.64
C MET A 133 9.97 -16.29 -0.62
N LEU A 134 9.28 -15.31 -0.05
CA LEU A 134 9.85 -14.42 0.96
C LEU A 134 10.14 -15.15 2.29
N LEU A 135 9.30 -16.12 2.69
CA LEU A 135 9.54 -16.98 3.85
C LEU A 135 10.76 -17.87 3.65
N GLU A 136 10.93 -18.45 2.45
CA GLU A 136 12.09 -19.30 2.10
C GLU A 136 13.42 -18.52 2.14
N HIS A 137 13.41 -17.26 1.72
CA HIS A 137 14.57 -16.38 1.78
C HIS A 137 14.74 -15.69 3.14
N GLY A 138 13.83 -15.94 4.08
CA GLY A 138 13.83 -15.33 5.41
C GLY A 138 13.69 -13.80 5.36
N LEU A 139 12.99 -13.24 4.38
CA LEU A 139 12.82 -11.80 4.20
C LEU A 139 11.67 -11.23 5.05
N ILE A 140 10.75 -12.08 5.50
CA ILE A 140 9.64 -11.69 6.39
C ILE A 140 10.07 -11.88 7.84
N LYS A 141 10.95 -10.99 8.31
CA LYS A 141 11.39 -10.95 9.72
C LYS A 141 10.61 -9.95 10.57
N GLY A 142 9.69 -9.20 9.94
CA GLY A 142 8.84 -8.22 10.60
C GLY A 142 7.95 -8.85 11.67
N GLY A 143 7.81 -8.16 12.79
CA GLY A 143 6.92 -8.58 13.86
C GLY A 143 5.47 -8.29 13.48
N ASP A 144 4.70 -9.36 13.33
CA ASP A 144 3.27 -9.38 12.99
C ASP A 144 2.97 -9.33 11.49
N LEU A 145 2.61 -10.48 10.93
CA LEU A 145 2.19 -10.66 9.53
C LEU A 145 0.70 -10.27 9.32
N ASN A 146 0.00 -9.79 10.35
CA ASN A 146 -1.36 -9.26 10.24
C ASN A 146 -1.40 -7.83 9.69
N ASN A 147 -0.38 -7.40 8.94
CA ASN A 147 -0.27 -6.09 8.30
C ASN A 147 -0.43 -6.16 6.77
N ALA A 148 -0.74 -7.33 6.21
CA ALA A 148 -0.98 -7.48 4.78
C ALA A 148 -2.12 -8.46 4.52
N ILE A 149 -2.96 -8.16 3.54
CA ILE A 149 -3.97 -9.09 3.05
C ILE A 149 -3.27 -10.19 2.25
N VAL A 150 -3.58 -11.46 2.51
CA VAL A 150 -2.96 -12.58 1.77
C VAL A 150 -3.99 -13.26 0.87
N TYR A 151 -3.81 -13.10 -0.45
CA TYR A 151 -4.62 -13.78 -1.46
C TYR A 151 -4.05 -15.15 -1.78
N VAL A 152 -4.89 -16.18 -1.69
CA VAL A 152 -4.52 -17.58 -1.94
C VAL A 152 -4.81 -17.92 -3.40
N ASP A 153 -3.79 -17.73 -4.23
CA ASP A 153 -3.85 -17.92 -5.68
C ASP A 153 -3.41 -19.34 -6.11
N LYS A 154 -2.91 -20.16 -5.17
CA LYS A 154 -2.54 -21.55 -5.38
C LYS A 154 -2.97 -22.45 -4.23
N PRO A 155 -3.05 -23.79 -4.43
CA PRO A 155 -3.34 -24.72 -3.36
C PRO A 155 -2.30 -24.66 -2.24
N LEU A 156 -2.75 -24.63 -0.98
CA LEU A 156 -1.90 -24.70 0.19
C LEU A 156 -1.43 -26.13 0.44
N SER A 157 -0.11 -26.33 0.56
CA SER A 157 0.46 -27.58 1.04
C SER A 157 0.43 -27.65 2.58
N GLU A 158 0.42 -28.86 3.16
CA GLU A 158 0.52 -29.01 4.63
C GLU A 158 1.79 -28.36 5.20
N GLU A 159 2.91 -28.46 4.47
CA GLU A 159 4.17 -27.82 4.86
C GLU A 159 4.04 -26.29 4.88
N THR A 160 3.44 -25.69 3.84
CA THR A 160 3.17 -24.26 3.79
C THR A 160 2.29 -23.84 4.96
N MET A 161 1.23 -24.60 5.25
CA MET A 161 0.31 -24.28 6.34
C MET A 161 1.02 -24.20 7.69
N GLU A 162 1.93 -25.13 7.98
CA GLU A 162 2.72 -25.09 9.23
C GLU A 162 3.68 -23.90 9.26
N LYS A 163 4.35 -23.58 8.15
CA LYS A 163 5.21 -22.39 8.06
C LYS A 163 4.40 -21.10 8.31
N LEU A 164 3.21 -21.00 7.71
CA LEU A 164 2.33 -19.85 7.90
C LEU A 164 1.84 -19.75 9.35
N LYS A 165 1.45 -20.84 10.00
CA LYS A 165 1.02 -20.81 11.42
C LYS A 165 2.08 -20.20 12.32
N VAL A 166 3.34 -20.60 12.11
CA VAL A 166 4.49 -20.04 12.83
C VAL A 166 4.67 -18.56 12.49
N ALA A 167 4.61 -18.20 11.21
CA ALA A 167 4.85 -16.84 10.75
C ALA A 167 3.76 -15.85 11.24
N PHE A 168 2.49 -16.23 11.16
CA PHE A 168 1.34 -15.45 11.63
C PHE A 168 1.09 -15.56 13.14
N LYS A 169 1.85 -16.41 13.86
CA LYS A 169 1.66 -16.72 15.29
C LYS A 169 0.22 -17.14 15.62
N LYS A 170 -0.35 -18.03 14.79
CA LYS A 170 -1.71 -18.56 14.94
C LYS A 170 -1.70 -20.07 15.08
N ASP A 171 -2.59 -20.60 15.93
CA ASP A 171 -2.79 -22.05 16.12
C ASP A 171 -3.43 -22.71 14.87
N SER A 172 -4.26 -21.95 14.17
CA SER A 172 -4.94 -22.38 12.95
C SER A 172 -5.00 -21.27 11.92
N ILE A 173 -4.97 -21.66 10.65
CA ILE A 173 -5.12 -20.80 9.50
C ILE A 173 -6.19 -21.43 8.61
N ALA A 174 -7.06 -20.60 8.05
CA ALA A 174 -8.10 -21.03 7.11
C ALA A 174 -8.16 -20.10 5.90
N ILE A 175 -8.60 -20.64 4.77
CA ILE A 175 -8.92 -19.85 3.58
C ILE A 175 -10.41 -19.51 3.65
N LYS A 176 -10.73 -18.21 3.59
CA LYS A 176 -12.11 -17.74 3.48
C LYS A 176 -12.67 -18.05 2.09
N PRO A 177 -14.01 -18.12 1.92
CA PRO A 177 -14.62 -18.41 0.61
C PRO A 177 -14.24 -17.43 -0.53
N ASN A 178 -13.81 -16.22 -0.19
CA ASN A 178 -13.29 -15.23 -1.13
C ASN A 178 -11.80 -15.44 -1.49
N GLY A 179 -11.20 -16.56 -1.05
CA GLY A 179 -9.83 -16.94 -1.34
C GLY A 179 -8.76 -16.12 -0.61
N ILE A 180 -9.14 -15.45 0.49
CA ILE A 180 -8.21 -14.71 1.36
C ILE A 180 -7.89 -15.56 2.59
N LEU A 181 -6.67 -15.48 3.08
CA LEU A 181 -6.30 -16.03 4.37
C LEU A 181 -7.14 -15.39 5.49
N ASP A 182 -7.49 -16.15 6.52
CA ASP A 182 -8.26 -15.65 7.66
C ASP A 182 -7.45 -14.78 8.65
N ASN A 183 -6.31 -14.26 8.19
CA ASN A 183 -5.50 -13.31 8.95
C ASN A 183 -6.23 -11.98 9.16
N LEU A 184 -6.96 -11.50 8.15
CA LEU A 184 -7.63 -10.20 8.16
C LEU A 184 -9.02 -10.23 7.53
N THR A 185 -9.83 -9.21 7.80
CA THR A 185 -11.12 -8.96 7.14
C THR A 185 -11.00 -7.67 6.34
N LEU A 186 -11.45 -7.71 5.08
CA LEU A 186 -11.40 -6.55 4.19
C LEU A 186 -12.25 -5.39 4.74
N HIS A 187 -11.72 -4.18 4.65
CA HIS A 187 -12.41 -2.92 4.88
C HIS A 187 -13.26 -2.53 3.66
N TYR A 188 -12.73 -2.77 2.46
CA TYR A 188 -13.39 -2.47 1.19
C TYR A 188 -13.37 -3.69 0.26
N PRO A 189 -14.37 -3.86 -0.63
CA PRO A 189 -14.37 -4.96 -1.60
C PRO A 189 -13.15 -4.97 -2.54
N ASN A 190 -12.61 -3.78 -2.83
CA ASN A 190 -11.47 -3.50 -3.70
C ASN A 190 -10.28 -2.91 -2.92
N GLU A 191 -10.04 -3.42 -1.71
CA GLU A 191 -8.97 -2.90 -0.83
C GLU A 191 -7.55 -3.16 -1.39
N ALA A 192 -7.42 -4.16 -2.27
CA ALA A 192 -6.18 -4.54 -2.94
C ALA A 192 -5.91 -3.72 -4.20
#